data_AF-A0A7S1PMW3-F1
#
_entry.id   AF-A0A7S1PMW3-F1
#
_cell.length_a   1.000
_cell.length_b   1.000
_cell.length_c   1.000
_cell.angle_alpha   90.00
_cell.angle_beta   90.00
_cell.angle_gamma   90.00
#
_symmetry.space_group_name_H-M   'P 1'
#
loop_
_entity.id
_entity.type
_entity.pdbx_description
1 polymer ?
#
loop_
_entity_poly.entity_id
_entity_poly.type
_entity_poly.pdbx_seq_one_letter_code
_entity_poly.pdbx_strand_id
1 'polypeptide(L)'
;ASLTVLEARIGFPKPGFTTCGDLIQRFGVPHYLKVDTDGMELACLATLDRKHLPRYLSVELLDSTHVDTCCEQESAILARLHSLGFTHFKLVRQRLYNVVLHTSELGPHATI
;
A
#
# COMPACT_ATOMS: atom_id res chain seq x y z
N ALA A 1 22.87 -13.17 7.52
CA ALA A 1 22.74 -11.83 6.93
C ALA A 1 22.28 -10.89 8.03
N SER A 2 23.03 -9.83 8.32
CA SER A 2 22.71 -8.89 9.41
C SER A 2 21.64 -7.91 8.91
N LEU A 3 20.47 -7.88 9.57
CA LEU A 3 19.44 -6.86 9.35
C LEU A 3 19.87 -5.60 10.11
N THR A 4 20.28 -4.57 9.37
CA THR A 4 20.52 -3.24 9.96
C THR A 4 19.18 -2.52 10.06
N VAL A 5 18.68 -2.37 11.29
CA VAL A 5 17.53 -1.51 11.57
C VAL A 5 18.04 -0.07 11.56
N LEU A 6 17.68 0.70 10.53
CA LEU A 6 17.82 2.14 10.51
C LEU A 6 16.68 2.74 11.32
N GLU A 7 16.91 2.97 12.61
CA GLU A 7 16.02 3.85 13.39
C GLU A 7 16.19 5.29 12.89
N ALA A 8 15.29 5.72 12.03
CA ALA A 8 15.17 7.12 11.68
C ALA A 8 14.72 7.89 12.93
N ARG A 9 15.63 8.68 13.52
CA ARG A 9 15.26 9.71 14.51
C ARG A 9 14.51 10.83 13.79
N ILE A 10 13.20 10.68 13.65
CA ILE A 10 12.34 11.69 13.04
C ILE A 10 12.07 12.76 14.12
N GLY A 11 12.87 13.83 14.11
CA GLY A 11 12.38 15.11 14.65
C GLY A 11 11.09 15.48 13.92
N PHE A 12 10.11 16.07 14.61
CA PHE A 12 8.80 16.39 14.05
C PHE A 12 8.93 16.91 12.61
N PRO A 13 8.41 16.16 11.61
CA PRO A 13 8.60 16.55 10.23
C PRO A 13 7.97 17.92 10.01
N LYS A 14 8.70 18.83 9.38
CA LYS A 14 8.09 20.07 8.87
C LYS A 14 6.94 19.68 7.95
N PRO A 15 5.79 20.38 7.98
CA PRO A 15 4.70 20.11 7.06
C PRO A 15 5.20 20.14 5.61
N GLY A 16 4.94 19.06 4.88
CA GLY A 16 5.35 18.89 3.50
C GLY A 16 4.76 17.59 2.95
N PHE A 17 4.50 17.57 1.65
CA PHE A 17 4.11 16.36 0.94
C PHE A 17 5.35 15.80 0.21
N THR A 18 5.43 14.49 0.09
CA THR A 18 6.45 13.80 -0.71
C THR A 18 5.78 12.71 -1.51
N THR A 19 6.31 12.41 -2.68
CA THR A 19 5.80 11.34 -3.51
C THR A 19 6.54 10.04 -3.25
N CYS A 20 5.93 8.91 -3.62
CA CYS A 20 6.61 7.62 -3.55
C CYS A 20 7.85 7.56 -4.46
N GLY A 21 7.80 8.25 -5.61
CA GLY A 21 8.96 8.45 -6.47
C GLY A 21 10.11 9.17 -5.75
N ASP A 22 9.83 10.27 -5.04
CA ASP A 22 10.83 11.00 -4.27
C ASP A 22 11.46 10.13 -3.18
N LEU A 23 10.65 9.31 -2.50
CA LEU A 23 11.13 8.38 -1.48
C LEU A 23 12.10 7.36 -2.07
N ILE A 24 11.76 6.76 -3.23
CA ILE A 24 12.64 5.81 -3.92
C ILE A 24 13.92 6.50 -4.39
N GLN A 25 13.82 7.72 -4.93
CA GLN A 25 14.99 8.48 -5.38
C GLN A 25 15.93 8.79 -4.21
N ARG A 26 15.38 9.14 -3.05
CA ARG A 26 16.15 9.53 -1.86
C ARG A 26 16.78 8.34 -1.13
N PHE A 27 16.05 7.23 -1.01
CA PHE A 27 16.42 6.10 -0.16
C PHE A 27 16.79 4.84 -0.93
N GLY A 28 16.68 4.86 -2.26
CA GLY A 28 16.89 3.71 -3.12
C GLY A 28 15.65 2.83 -3.26
N VAL A 29 15.77 1.80 -4.10
CA VAL A 29 14.67 0.88 -4.42
C VAL A 29 14.56 -0.19 -3.32
N PRO A 30 13.44 -0.26 -2.57
CA PRO A 30 13.27 -1.30 -1.56
C PRO A 30 13.02 -2.67 -2.22
N HIS A 31 13.29 -3.76 -1.50
CA HIS A 31 12.96 -5.10 -1.99
C HIS A 31 11.44 -5.31 -2.15
N TYR A 32 10.67 -4.69 -1.25
CA TYR A 32 9.21 -4.75 -1.19
C TYR A 32 8.64 -3.39 -0.83
N LEU A 33 7.53 -3.01 -1.46
CA LEU A 33 6.76 -1.79 -1.16
C LEU A 33 5.32 -2.16 -0.84
N LYS A 34 4.81 -1.73 0.31
CA LYS A 34 3.37 -1.72 0.61
C LYS A 34 2.86 -0.28 0.45
N VAL A 35 1.85 -0.09 -0.39
CA VAL A 35 1.14 1.19 -0.57
C VAL A 35 -0.23 1.06 0.10
N ASP A 36 -0.40 1.78 1.19
CA ASP A 36 -1.57 1.77 2.07
C ASP A 36 -1.62 3.18 2.66
N THR A 37 -2.29 4.08 1.93
CA THR A 37 -2.14 5.53 2.04
C THR A 37 -3.49 6.25 2.15
N ASP A 38 -4.51 5.54 2.63
CA ASP A 38 -5.84 6.09 2.94
C ASP A 38 -6.44 6.89 1.76
N GLY A 39 -6.49 6.27 0.57
CA GLY A 39 -7.09 6.87 -0.63
C GLY A 39 -6.12 7.50 -1.62
N MET A 40 -4.83 7.54 -1.30
CA MET A 40 -3.79 8.18 -2.13
C MET A 40 -2.96 7.18 -2.95
N GLU A 41 -3.41 5.94 -3.10
CA GLU A 41 -2.67 4.84 -3.71
C GLU A 41 -2.29 5.17 -5.15
N LEU A 42 -3.25 5.66 -5.94
CA LEU A 42 -3.01 6.01 -7.33
C LEU A 42 -2.00 7.16 -7.48
N ALA A 43 -2.03 8.14 -6.58
CA ALA A 43 -1.07 9.24 -6.57
C ALA A 43 0.35 8.74 -6.24
N CYS A 44 0.48 7.81 -5.28
CA CYS A 44 1.74 7.13 -5.01
C CYS A 44 2.24 6.40 -6.26
N LEU A 45 1.41 5.53 -6.86
CA LEU A 45 1.77 4.73 -8.04
C LEU A 45 2.08 5.58 -9.28
N ALA A 46 1.44 6.74 -9.45
CA ALA A 46 1.67 7.65 -10.58
C ALA A 46 3.13 8.15 -10.63
N THR A 47 3.78 8.26 -9.48
CA THR A 47 5.14 8.81 -9.35
C THR A 47 6.25 7.77 -9.43
N LEU A 48 5.88 6.48 -9.48
CA LEU A 48 6.85 5.39 -9.62
C LEU A 48 7.38 5.32 -11.06
N ASP A 49 8.69 5.12 -11.19
CA ASP A 49 9.38 4.93 -12.47
C ASP A 49 9.77 3.47 -12.68
N ARG A 50 9.59 2.96 -13.91
CA ARG A 50 9.82 1.55 -14.25
C ARG A 50 11.26 1.09 -14.05
N LYS A 51 12.23 2.01 -14.11
CA LYS A 51 13.66 1.67 -13.92
C LYS A 51 14.01 1.43 -12.45
N HIS A 52 13.18 1.92 -11.53
CA HIS A 52 13.46 1.95 -10.09
C HIS A 52 12.30 1.35 -9.29
N LEU A 53 11.87 0.13 -9.67
CA LEU A 53 10.75 -0.56 -9.03
C LEU A 53 11.18 -1.63 -8.03
N PRO A 54 10.43 -1.78 -6.92
CA PRO A 54 10.64 -2.89 -6.01
C PRO A 54 10.34 -4.21 -6.72
N ARG A 55 10.96 -5.30 -6.25
CA ARG A 55 10.69 -6.64 -6.79
C ARG A 55 9.24 -7.06 -6.53
N TYR A 56 8.68 -6.61 -5.41
CA TYR A 56 7.34 -6.94 -4.96
C TYR A 56 6.63 -5.66 -4.53
N LEU A 57 5.36 -5.53 -4.90
CA LEU A 57 4.51 -4.40 -4.52
C LEU A 57 3.14 -4.93 -4.10
N SER A 58 2.62 -4.43 -2.98
CA SER A 58 1.20 -4.54 -2.63
C SER A 58 0.59 -3.16 -2.55
N VAL A 59 -0.69 -3.06 -2.91
CA VAL A 59 -1.46 -1.83 -2.85
C VAL A 59 -2.83 -2.14 -2.25
N GLU A 60 -3.31 -1.27 -1.38
CA GLU A 60 -4.68 -1.33 -0.90
C GLU A 60 -5.65 -0.98 -2.03
N LEU A 61 -6.72 -1.76 -2.16
CA LEU A 61 -7.86 -1.38 -2.99
C LEU A 61 -8.88 -0.74 -2.07
N LEU A 62 -9.50 0.34 -2.55
CA LEU A 62 -10.44 1.12 -1.76
C LEU A 62 -11.63 0.24 -1.34
N ASP A 63 -12.00 0.30 -0.06
CA ASP A 63 -13.22 -0.34 0.44
C ASP A 63 -14.42 0.43 -0.13
N SER A 64 -14.95 0.01 -1.27
CA SER A 64 -16.24 0.49 -1.69
C SER A 64 -17.31 -0.14 -0.80
N THR A 65 -17.89 0.68 0.06
CA THR A 65 -19.22 0.41 0.63
C THR A 65 -20.31 0.43 -0.46
N HIS A 66 -19.96 0.82 -1.69
CA HIS A 66 -20.83 0.94 -2.85
C HIS A 66 -20.28 0.16 -4.04
N VAL A 67 -20.85 -1.03 -4.26
CA VAL A 67 -20.45 -2.02 -5.29
C VAL A 67 -20.44 -1.43 -6.72
N ASP A 68 -21.18 -0.34 -6.97
CA ASP A 68 -21.37 0.23 -8.30
C ASP A 68 -20.42 1.38 -8.66
N THR A 69 -19.68 1.95 -7.69
CA THR A 69 -18.69 3.03 -7.92
C THR A 69 -17.23 2.59 -7.76
N CYS A 70 -17.01 1.32 -7.39
CA CYS A 70 -15.69 0.74 -7.13
C CYS A 70 -14.77 0.66 -8.37
N CYS A 71 -15.35 0.63 -9.57
CA CYS A 71 -14.64 0.08 -10.73
C CYS A 71 -13.54 0.98 -11.31
N GLU A 72 -13.67 2.31 -11.30
CA GLU A 72 -12.75 3.16 -12.07
C GLU A 72 -11.37 3.31 -11.40
N GLN A 73 -11.34 3.59 -10.10
CA GLN A 73 -10.09 3.76 -9.37
C GLN A 73 -9.32 2.45 -9.24
N GLU A 74 -10.01 1.34 -8.95
CA GLU A 74 -9.38 0.01 -8.92
C GLU A 74 -8.85 -0.38 -10.30
N SER A 75 -9.61 -0.12 -11.37
CA SER A 75 -9.13 -0.35 -12.74
C SER A 75 -7.93 0.52 -13.07
N ALA A 76 -7.91 1.78 -12.64
CA ALA A 76 -6.77 2.68 -12.83
C ALA A 76 -5.54 2.20 -12.07
N ILE A 77 -5.70 1.68 -10.85
CA ILE A 77 -4.62 1.04 -10.09
C ILE A 77 -4.09 -0.17 -10.84
N LEU A 78 -4.94 -1.09 -11.29
CA LEU A 78 -4.53 -2.28 -12.04
C LEU A 78 -3.84 -1.92 -13.36
N ALA A 79 -4.40 -0.98 -14.12
CA ALA A 79 -3.79 -0.47 -15.35
C ALA A 79 -2.42 0.16 -15.07
N ARG A 80 -2.30 0.91 -13.97
CA ARG A 80 -1.04 1.52 -13.57
C ARG A 80 0.01 0.47 -13.20
N LEU A 81 -0.35 -0.52 -12.37
CA LEU A 81 0.53 -1.64 -12.02
C LEU A 81 0.99 -2.41 -13.26
N HIS A 82 0.07 -2.66 -14.20
CA HIS A 82 0.39 -3.29 -15.48
C HIS A 82 1.36 -2.45 -16.31
N SER A 83 1.16 -1.13 -16.39
CA SER A 83 2.08 -0.21 -17.09
C SER A 83 3.49 -0.18 -16.49
N LEU A 84 3.60 -0.44 -15.18
CA LEU A 84 4.86 -0.57 -14.45
C LEU A 84 5.51 -1.95 -14.64
N GLY A 85 4.80 -2.92 -15.24
CA GLY A 85 5.31 -4.26 -15.53
C GLY A 85 4.91 -5.33 -14.53
N PHE A 86 4.07 -5.03 -13.54
CA PHE A 86 3.48 -6.04 -12.66
C PHE A 86 2.31 -6.71 -13.40
N THR A 87 2.41 -8.01 -13.66
CA THR A 87 1.43 -8.77 -14.47
C THR A 87 0.82 -9.96 -13.74
N HIS A 88 1.31 -10.27 -12.55
CA HIS A 88 0.85 -11.41 -11.74
C HIS A 88 0.44 -10.89 -10.37
N PHE A 89 -0.79 -11.18 -9.97
CA PHE A 89 -1.40 -10.61 -8.77
C PHE A 89 -1.99 -11.68 -7.89
N LYS A 90 -2.00 -11.41 -6.59
CA LYS A 90 -2.79 -12.13 -5.59
C LYS A 90 -3.72 -11.12 -4.93
N LEU A 91 -5.03 -11.33 -5.05
CA LEU A 91 -6.01 -10.55 -4.31
C LEU A 91 -6.13 -11.09 -2.90
N VAL A 92 -6.02 -10.20 -1.90
CA VAL A 92 -6.10 -10.54 -0.48
C VAL A 92 -7.24 -9.76 0.14
N ARG A 93 -8.20 -10.47 0.74
CA ARG A 93 -9.30 -9.84 1.48
C ARG A 93 -8.85 -9.49 2.88
N GLN A 94 -8.22 -8.33 3.06
CA GLN A 94 -7.69 -7.87 4.35
C GLN A 94 -8.77 -7.74 5.43
N ARG A 95 -10.00 -7.34 5.06
CA ARG A 95 -11.13 -7.16 6.01
C ARG A 95 -11.37 -8.37 6.91
N LEU A 96 -11.24 -9.60 6.39
CA LEU A 96 -11.44 -10.83 7.19
C LEU A 96 -10.39 -10.98 8.31
N TYR A 97 -9.20 -10.44 8.11
CA TYR A 97 -8.10 -10.51 9.08
C TYR A 97 -8.14 -9.36 10.09
N ASN A 98 -8.66 -8.19 9.69
CA ASN A 98 -8.83 -7.06 10.60
C ASN A 98 -9.88 -7.33 11.69
N VAL A 99 -10.95 -8.08 11.38
CA VAL A 99 -11.99 -8.43 12.36
C VAL A 99 -11.42 -9.28 13.51
N VAL A 100 -10.53 -10.22 13.21
CA VAL A 100 -9.94 -11.12 14.21
C VAL A 100 -9.09 -10.35 15.24
N LEU A 101 -8.46 -9.24 14.83
CA LEU A 101 -7.64 -8.41 15.71
C LEU A 101 -8.45 -7.44 16.60
N HIS A 102 -9.68 -7.08 16.20
CA HIS A 102 -10.56 -6.27 17.04
C HIS A 102 -11.42 -7.11 17.99
N THR A 103 -11.62 -8.39 17.71
CA THR A 103 -12.30 -9.32 18.63
C THR A 103 -11.45 -9.76 19.83
N SER A 104 -10.18 -9.37 19.93
CA SER A 104 -9.39 -9.63 21.14
C SER A 104 -9.57 -8.57 22.24
N GLU A 105 -10.23 -7.43 21.95
CA GLU A 105 -10.60 -6.44 22.98
C GLU A 105 -12.06 -6.53 23.45
N LEU A 106 -12.90 -7.30 22.76
CA LEU A 106 -14.24 -7.63 23.20
C LEU A 106 -14.30 -9.14 23.44
N GLY A 107 -14.47 -9.53 24.71
CA GLY A 107 -14.52 -10.91 25.17
C GLY A 107 -15.55 -11.80 24.44
N PRO A 108 -15.66 -13.08 24.84
CA PRO A 108 -16.11 -14.20 24.01
C PRO A 108 -17.63 -14.25 23.72
N HIS A 109 -18.21 -13.18 23.17
CA HIS A 109 -19.61 -13.12 22.75
C HIS A 109 -19.78 -12.26 21.50
N ALA A 110 -19.36 -12.79 20.36
CA ALA A 110 -19.92 -12.39 19.07
C ALA A 110 -20.12 -13.64 18.22
N THR A 111 -21.29 -14.26 18.40
CA THR A 111 -21.73 -15.46 17.68
C THR A 111 -22.11 -15.10 16.25
N ILE A 112 -21.56 -15.88 15.31
CA ILE A 112 -21.97 -16.23 13.93
C ILE A 112 -22.99 -15.32 13.25
#